data_AF-A0A699YG37-F1
#
_entry.id   AF-A0A699YG37-F1
#
_cell.length_a   1.000
_cell.length_b   1.000
_cell.length_c   1.000
_cell.angle_alpha   90.00
_cell.angle_beta   90.00
_cell.angle_gamma   90.00
#
_symmetry.space_group_name_H-M   'P 1'
#
loop_
_entity.id
_entity.type
_entity.pdbx_description
1 polymer ?
#
loop_
_entity_poly.entity_id
_entity_poly.type
_entity_poly.pdbx_seq_one_letter_code
_entity_poly.pdbx_strand_id
1 'polypeptide(L)'
;LARWKLTKGQVKHASGLYNSRRDIERWLAPIKPHLQHLAAASSAGTSLVANLKHITVTLATWDAVWEVYLNPKWAQQRLRLFGAQDRALEQFIKKLKEEMAEVAMKRRGRAKQLVVFFGAASIGTGGGWGADAVLRACCK
;
A
#
# COMPACT_ATOMS: atom_id res chain seq x y z
N LEU A 1 4.72 19.49 14.76
CA LEU A 1 4.14 18.16 14.43
C LEU A 1 4.95 17.38 13.39
N ALA A 2 5.79 18.00 12.56
CA ALA A 2 6.48 17.34 11.43
C ALA A 2 7.66 16.39 11.76
N ARG A 3 7.97 16.10 13.04
CA ARG A 3 9.20 15.38 13.40
C ARG A 3 9.13 13.87 13.12
N TRP A 4 7.95 13.28 13.07
CA TRP A 4 7.76 11.83 13.10
C TRP A 4 6.75 11.36 12.05
N LYS A 5 7.13 11.46 10.78
CA LYS A 5 6.30 11.07 9.64
C LYS A 5 7.02 10.03 8.78
N LEU A 6 6.33 8.92 8.49
CA LEU A 6 6.74 7.94 7.50
C LEU A 6 6.00 8.23 6.19
N THR A 7 6.76 8.71 5.20
CA THR A 7 6.22 9.05 3.89
C THR A 7 6.11 7.83 2.97
N LYS A 8 5.18 7.90 2.01
CA LYS A 8 5.05 6.87 0.96
C LYS A 8 6.36 6.65 0.20
N GLY A 9 7.12 7.71 -0.06
CA GLY A 9 8.43 7.62 -0.74
C GLY A 9 9.44 6.79 0.06
N GLN A 10 9.52 7.01 1.38
CA GLN A 10 10.39 6.23 2.27
C GLN A 10 9.99 4.77 2.32
N VAL A 11 8.69 4.45 2.41
CA VAL A 11 8.20 3.06 2.37
C VAL A 11 8.57 2.39 1.05
N LYS A 12 8.37 3.07 -0.09
CA LYS A 12 8.72 2.53 -1.41
C LYS A 12 10.22 2.27 -1.57
N HIS A 13 11.06 3.16 -1.04
CA HIS A 13 12.50 2.97 -1.05
C HIS A 13 12.92 1.80 -0.16
N ALA A 14 12.46 1.78 1.09
CA ALA A 14 12.82 0.75 2.08
C ALA A 14 12.31 -0.65 1.73
N SER A 15 11.12 -0.74 1.10
CA SER A 15 10.55 -2.03 0.65
C SER A 15 11.15 -2.55 -0.65
N GLY A 16 12.01 -1.79 -1.32
CA GLY A 16 12.53 -2.14 -2.64
C GLY A 16 11.47 -2.06 -3.74
N LEU A 17 10.35 -1.38 -3.50
CA LEU A 17 9.24 -1.29 -4.45
C LEU A 17 9.68 -0.71 -5.79
N TYR A 18 10.53 0.31 -5.77
CA TYR A 18 11.09 0.89 -7.00
C TYR A 18 11.84 -0.14 -7.85
N ASN A 19 12.57 -1.06 -7.21
CA ASN A 19 13.30 -2.12 -7.90
C ASN A 19 12.34 -3.19 -8.44
N SER A 20 11.30 -3.54 -7.68
CA SER A 20 10.26 -4.50 -8.11
C SER A 20 9.33 -3.98 -9.21
N ARG A 21 9.30 -2.65 -9.44
CA ARG A 21 8.41 -2.03 -10.42
C ARG A 21 8.62 -2.60 -11.82
N ARG A 22 9.87 -2.81 -12.22
CA ARG A 22 10.23 -3.37 -13.53
C ARG A 22 9.70 -4.79 -13.70
N ASP A 23 9.76 -5.59 -12.64
CA ASP A 23 9.23 -6.96 -12.68
C ASP A 23 7.70 -6.95 -12.75
N ILE A 24 7.04 -6.08 -11.99
CA ILE A 24 5.58 -5.90 -12.07
C ILE A 24 5.18 -5.49 -13.50
N GLU A 25 5.88 -4.52 -14.09
CA GLU A 25 5.64 -4.09 -15.47
C GLU A 25 5.85 -5.24 -16.47
N ARG A 26 6.88 -6.08 -16.28
CA ARG A 26 7.11 -7.28 -17.09
C ARG A 26 5.98 -8.31 -16.96
N TRP A 27 5.51 -8.56 -15.74
CA TRP A 27 4.41 -9.49 -15.46
C TRP A 27 3.07 -8.99 -16.02
N LEU A 28 2.83 -7.69 -15.97
CA LEU A 28 1.60 -7.09 -16.48
C LEU A 28 1.60 -6.88 -18.00
N ALA A 29 2.77 -6.90 -18.66
CA ALA A 29 2.88 -6.61 -20.09
C ALA A 29 1.96 -7.49 -20.97
N PRO A 30 1.86 -8.81 -20.78
CA PRO A 30 0.98 -9.67 -21.60
C PRO A 30 -0.51 -9.36 -21.42
N ILE A 31 -0.91 -8.95 -20.21
CA ILE A 31 -2.32 -8.69 -19.88
C ILE A 31 -2.71 -7.20 -19.94
N LYS A 32 -1.77 -6.31 -20.23
CA LYS A 32 -2.01 -4.87 -20.36
C LYS A 32 -3.19 -4.52 -21.28
N PRO A 33 -3.35 -5.10 -22.49
CA PRO A 33 -4.53 -4.81 -23.32
C PRO A 33 -5.84 -5.29 -22.69
N HIS A 34 -5.84 -6.44 -22.01
CA HIS A 34 -7.00 -6.97 -21.29
C HIS A 34 -7.41 -6.02 -20.15
N LEU A 35 -6.44 -5.50 -19.40
CA LEU A 35 -6.68 -4.51 -18.34
C LEU A 35 -7.22 -3.18 -18.88
N GLN A 36 -6.74 -2.74 -20.04
CA GLN A 36 -7.28 -1.53 -20.69
C GLN A 36 -8.74 -1.75 -21.16
N HIS A 37 -9.04 -2.94 -21.68
CA HIS A 37 -10.39 -3.28 -22.11
C HIS A 37 -11.36 -3.35 -20.92
N LEU A 38 -10.94 -3.97 -19.81
CA LEU A 38 -11.67 -3.97 -18.54
C LEU A 38 -11.91 -2.55 -18.01
N ALA A 39 -10.88 -1.70 -18.02
CA ALA A 39 -10.98 -0.32 -17.54
C ALA A 39 -11.95 0.54 -18.38
N ALA A 40 -12.10 0.23 -19.67
CA ALA A 40 -13.05 0.90 -20.55
C ALA A 40 -14.51 0.46 -20.33
N ALA A 41 -14.73 -0.69 -19.68
CA ALA A 41 -16.04 -1.24 -19.41
C ALA A 41 -16.43 -1.01 -17.94
N SER A 42 -17.20 0.05 -17.70
CA SER A 42 -17.68 0.39 -16.37
C SER A 42 -18.97 -0.35 -16.02
N SER A 43 -19.02 -0.93 -14.82
CA SER A 43 -20.26 -1.39 -14.17
C SER A 43 -20.92 -0.32 -13.29
N ALA A 44 -20.39 0.90 -13.30
CA ALA A 44 -20.90 1.97 -12.44
C ALA A 44 -22.19 2.54 -13.04
N GLY A 45 -23.28 2.46 -12.27
CA GLY A 45 -24.60 3.00 -12.62
C GLY A 45 -25.67 1.92 -12.74
N THR A 46 -26.85 2.31 -13.23
CA THR A 46 -28.04 1.45 -13.31
C THR A 46 -28.37 0.99 -14.74
N SER A 47 -27.53 1.35 -15.73
CA SER A 47 -27.77 0.98 -17.13
C SER A 47 -27.54 -0.51 -17.35
N LEU A 48 -28.61 -1.25 -17.69
CA LEU A 48 -28.54 -2.67 -18.02
C LEU A 48 -27.58 -2.94 -19.19
N VAL A 49 -27.59 -2.10 -20.23
CA VAL A 49 -26.71 -2.24 -21.40
C VAL A 49 -25.24 -2.09 -21.02
N ALA A 50 -24.92 -1.12 -20.15
CA ALA A 50 -23.56 -0.91 -19.67
C ALA A 50 -23.10 -2.09 -18.80
N ASN A 51 -23.98 -2.60 -17.93
CA ASN A 51 -23.69 -3.75 -17.07
C ASN A 51 -23.48 -5.04 -17.87
N LEU A 52 -24.31 -5.29 -18.90
CA LEU A 52 -24.13 -6.43 -19.81
C LEU A 52 -22.80 -6.33 -20.56
N LYS A 53 -22.44 -5.13 -21.05
CA LYS A 53 -21.14 -4.90 -21.69
C LYS A 53 -19.99 -5.17 -20.73
N HIS A 54 -20.08 -4.71 -19.48
CA HIS A 54 -19.06 -5.00 -18.45
C HIS A 54 -18.93 -6.50 -18.16
N ILE A 55 -20.04 -7.23 -18.03
CA ILE A 55 -20.02 -8.69 -17.82
C ILE A 55 -19.35 -9.39 -19.01
N THR A 56 -19.74 -9.06 -20.24
CA THR A 56 -19.15 -9.67 -21.45
C THR A 56 -17.65 -9.41 -21.55
N VAL A 57 -17.21 -8.17 -21.30
CA VAL A 57 -15.78 -7.82 -21.30
C VAL A 57 -15.03 -8.57 -20.20
N THR A 58 -15.65 -8.69 -19.01
CA THR A 58 -15.05 -9.42 -17.89
C THR A 58 -14.88 -10.89 -18.24
N LEU A 59 -15.93 -11.56 -18.70
CA LEU A 59 -15.87 -12.97 -19.09
C LEU A 59 -14.83 -13.24 -20.18
N ALA A 60 -14.77 -12.37 -21.20
CA ALA A 60 -13.83 -12.52 -22.32
C ALA A 60 -12.36 -12.28 -21.92
N THR A 61 -12.11 -11.56 -20.82
CA THR A 61 -10.74 -11.22 -20.38
C THR A 61 -10.30 -12.00 -19.13
N TRP A 62 -11.23 -12.65 -18.45
CA TRP A 62 -11.01 -13.25 -17.14
C TRP A 62 -9.88 -14.28 -17.14
N ASP A 63 -9.94 -15.26 -18.04
CA ASP A 63 -8.96 -16.36 -18.08
C ASP A 63 -7.54 -15.84 -18.32
N ALA A 64 -7.37 -14.94 -19.30
CA ALA A 64 -6.06 -14.35 -19.61
C ALA A 64 -5.48 -13.54 -18.44
N VAL A 65 -6.32 -12.83 -17.69
CA VAL A 65 -5.90 -12.06 -16.51
C VAL A 65 -5.55 -13.00 -15.35
N TRP A 66 -6.37 -14.05 -15.13
CA TRP A 66 -6.19 -14.98 -14.02
C TRP A 66 -4.96 -15.87 -14.18
N GLU A 67 -4.61 -16.28 -15.39
CA GLU A 67 -3.37 -17.04 -15.68
C GLU A 67 -2.11 -16.31 -15.18
N VAL A 68 -2.04 -14.99 -15.39
CA VAL A 68 -0.92 -14.18 -14.88
C VAL A 68 -1.01 -14.03 -13.36
N TYR A 69 -2.22 -13.83 -12.83
CA TYR A 69 -2.41 -13.61 -11.39
C TYR A 69 -2.18 -14.86 -10.53
N LEU A 70 -2.45 -16.04 -11.07
CA LEU A 70 -2.23 -17.31 -10.40
C LEU A 70 -0.77 -17.79 -10.53
N ASN A 71 0.07 -17.06 -11.27
CA ASN A 71 1.47 -17.44 -11.41
C ASN A 71 2.17 -17.45 -10.02
N PRO A 72 2.72 -18.60 -9.57
CA PRO A 72 3.25 -18.73 -8.22
C PRO A 72 4.47 -17.84 -7.98
N LYS A 73 5.28 -17.56 -9.02
CA LYS A 73 6.43 -16.64 -8.92
C LYS A 73 5.96 -15.20 -8.69
N TRP A 74 4.90 -14.80 -9.37
CA TRP A 74 4.31 -13.48 -9.20
C TRP A 74 3.65 -13.32 -7.82
N ALA A 75 2.87 -14.32 -7.38
CA ALA A 75 2.25 -14.32 -6.06
C ALA A 75 3.29 -14.23 -4.93
N GLN A 76 4.37 -15.03 -5.03
CA GLN A 76 5.47 -15.00 -4.07
C GLN A 76 6.20 -13.64 -4.07
N GLN A 77 6.41 -13.04 -5.25
CA GLN A 77 7.02 -11.72 -5.36
C GLN A 77 6.17 -10.64 -4.68
N ARG A 78 4.85 -10.65 -4.88
CA ARG A 78 3.93 -9.72 -4.20
C ARG A 78 3.94 -9.92 -2.69
N LEU A 79 3.93 -11.17 -2.22
CA LEU A 79 4.00 -11.47 -0.79
C LEU A 79 5.30 -10.94 -0.15
N ARG A 80 6.44 -11.13 -0.82
CA ARG A 80 7.73 -10.59 -0.37
C ARG A 80 7.72 -9.06 -0.29
N LEU A 81 7.08 -8.40 -1.26
CA LEU A 81 6.95 -6.95 -1.28
C LEU A 81 6.09 -6.44 -0.11
N PHE A 82 4.95 -7.09 0.18
CA PHE A 82 4.13 -6.75 1.34
C PHE A 82 4.91 -6.92 2.65
N GLY A 83 5.59 -8.07 2.82
CA GLY A 83 6.43 -8.27 4.00
C GLY A 83 7.58 -7.25 4.10
N ALA A 84 8.10 -6.74 2.98
CA ALA A 84 9.11 -5.68 2.99
C ALA A 84 8.54 -4.31 3.39
N GLN A 85 7.28 -4.02 3.03
CA GLN A 85 6.57 -2.83 3.50
C GLN A 85 6.27 -2.92 5.00
N ASP A 86 5.83 -4.09 5.48
CA ASP A 86 5.57 -4.31 6.91
C ASP A 86 6.85 -4.13 7.73
N ARG A 87 7.97 -4.71 7.28
CA ARG A 87 9.28 -4.48 7.91
C ARG A 87 9.69 -3.01 7.92
N ALA A 88 9.44 -2.27 6.84
CA ALA A 88 9.74 -0.83 6.81
C ALA A 88 8.92 -0.05 7.85
N LEU A 89 7.66 -0.45 8.05
CA LEU A 89 6.81 0.14 9.08
C LEU A 89 7.27 -0.24 10.49
N GLU A 90 7.59 -1.51 10.74
CA GLU A 90 8.11 -1.99 12.02
C GLU A 90 9.37 -1.23 12.42
N GLN A 91 10.30 -1.01 11.49
CA GLN A 91 11.53 -0.23 11.72
C GLN A 91 11.22 1.22 12.09
N PHE A 92 10.24 1.84 11.42
CA PHE A 92 9.77 3.17 11.78
C PHE A 92 9.19 3.20 13.21
N ILE A 93 8.30 2.26 13.55
CA ILE A 93 7.72 2.16 14.90
C ILE A 93 8.80 1.94 15.96
N LYS A 94 9.79 1.09 15.68
CA LYS A 94 10.93 0.85 16.58
C LYS A 94 11.70 2.14 16.84
N LYS A 95 12.08 2.86 15.77
CA LYS A 95 12.78 4.15 15.88
C LYS A 95 11.95 5.19 16.65
N LEU A 96 10.63 5.23 16.42
CA LEU A 96 9.74 6.09 17.18
C LEU A 96 9.76 5.77 18.67
N LYS A 97 9.68 4.49 19.05
CA LYS A 97 9.73 4.08 20.46
C LYS A 97 11.03 4.52 21.15
N GLU A 98 12.17 4.37 20.47
CA GLU A 98 13.49 4.78 20.98
C GLU A 98 13.58 6.29 21.19
N GLU A 99 13.24 7.10 20.18
CA GLU A 99 13.21 8.57 20.30
C GLU A 99 12.22 9.03 21.37
N MET A 100 11.11 8.32 21.54
CA MET A 100 10.12 8.60 22.57
C MET A 100 10.62 8.29 23.98
N ALA A 101 11.38 7.20 24.16
CA ALA A 101 12.02 6.88 25.43
C ALA A 101 13.02 7.98 25.82
N GLU A 102 13.84 8.45 24.87
CA GLU A 102 14.78 9.56 25.10
C GLU A 102 14.04 10.85 25.49
N VAL A 103 12.98 11.21 24.77
CA VAL A 103 12.15 12.40 25.07
C VAL A 103 11.39 12.26 26.39
N ALA A 104 11.03 11.05 26.81
CA ALA A 104 10.42 10.78 28.12
C ALA A 104 11.44 11.00 29.25
N MET A 105 12.63 10.42 29.14
CA MET A 105 13.72 10.57 30.11
C MET A 105 14.12 12.04 30.30
N LYS A 106 14.21 12.82 29.21
CA LYS A 106 14.53 14.25 29.25
C LYS A 106 13.47 15.12 29.93
N ARG A 107 12.21 14.69 30.02
CA ARG A 107 11.10 15.52 30.56
C ARG A 107 10.49 14.97 31.85
N ARG A 108 11.26 14.24 32.67
CA ARG A 108 10.96 13.72 34.03
C ARG A 108 9.50 13.96 34.51
N GLY A 109 8.65 12.94 34.40
CA GLY A 109 7.45 12.79 35.26
C GLY A 109 6.05 13.03 34.65
N ARG A 110 5.89 13.37 33.37
CA ARG A 110 4.54 13.50 32.75
C ARG A 110 4.20 12.31 31.88
N ALA A 111 3.05 11.69 32.11
CA ALA A 111 2.49 10.66 31.23
C ALA A 111 2.27 11.25 29.83
N LYS A 112 2.89 10.65 28.81
CA LYS A 112 2.73 11.05 27.41
C LYS A 112 2.12 9.88 26.66
N GLN A 113 0.98 10.11 26.03
CA GLN A 113 0.34 9.12 25.17
C GLN A 113 0.69 9.46 23.72
N LEU A 114 1.25 8.48 23.02
CA LEU A 114 1.53 8.59 21.59
C LEU A 114 0.31 8.08 20.83
N VAL A 115 -0.20 8.87 19.90
CA VAL A 115 -1.24 8.44 18.96
C VAL A 115 -0.59 8.36 17.59
N VAL A 116 -0.58 7.17 16.98
CA VAL A 116 -0.10 6.96 15.62
C VAL A 116 -1.30 6.83 14.70
N PHE A 117 -1.37 7.70 13.69
CA PHE A 117 -2.40 7.64 12.66
C PHE A 117 -1.85 6.88 11.45
N PHE A 118 -2.62 5.91 10.99
CA PHE A 118 -2.40 5.20 9.74
C PHE A 118 -3.42 5.65 8.71
N GLY A 119 -2.94 6.13 7.56
CA GLY A 119 -3.80 6.55 6.46
C GLY A 119 -3.58 5.68 5.22
N ALA A 120 -4.66 5.09 4.71
CA ALA A 120 -4.68 4.48 3.39
C ALA A 120 -4.80 5.58 2.32
N ALA A 121 -3.80 5.75 1.47
CA ALA A 121 -4.02 6.39 0.17
C ALA A 121 -4.61 5.32 -0.76
N SER A 122 -5.69 5.65 -1.48
CA SER A 122 -6.49 4.75 -2.32
C SER A 122 -5.70 3.66 -3.08
N ILE A 123 -6.30 2.47 -3.15
CA ILE A 123 -5.75 1.25 -3.76
C ILE A 123 -5.76 1.40 -5.29
N GLY A 124 -4.73 2.04 -5.82
CA GLY A 124 -4.32 1.90 -7.23
C GLY A 124 -3.08 1.01 -7.35
N THR A 125 -2.72 0.63 -8.58
CA THR A 125 -1.61 -0.29 -8.98
C THR A 125 -0.22 -0.02 -8.36
N GLY A 126 -0.03 1.08 -7.63
CA GLY A 126 1.19 1.41 -6.89
C GLY A 126 0.99 1.58 -5.37
N GLY A 127 0.06 0.82 -4.79
CA GLY A 127 -0.39 0.87 -3.40
C GLY A 127 0.72 1.08 -2.37
N GLY A 128 0.51 2.04 -1.48
CA GLY A 128 1.39 2.31 -0.35
C GLY A 128 0.69 3.20 0.66
N TRP A 129 0.88 2.88 1.94
CA TRP A 129 0.24 3.54 3.08
C TRP A 129 1.19 4.60 3.67
N GLY A 130 0.62 5.60 4.36
CA GLY A 130 1.38 6.62 5.10
C GLY A 130 1.10 6.53 6.59
N ALA A 131 2.10 6.81 7.42
CA ALA A 131 1.98 6.83 8.87
C ALA A 131 2.47 8.18 9.42
N ASP A 132 1.66 8.79 10.29
CA ASP A 132 2.02 10.02 11.00
C ASP A 132 1.83 9.81 12.50
N ALA A 133 2.83 10.20 13.29
CA ALA A 133 2.80 10.03 14.73
C ALA A 133 2.72 11.38 15.43
N VAL A 134 1.67 11.56 16.24
CA VAL A 134 1.43 12.79 16.99
C VAL A 134 1.62 12.53 18.48
N LEU A 135 2.53 13.29 19.08
CA LEU A 135 2.76 13.24 20.52
C LEU A 135 1.77 14.16 21.25
N ARG A 136 0.93 13.59 22.12
CA ARG A 136 0.06 14.34 23.04
C ARG A 136 0.59 14.20 24.46
N ALA A 137 0.84 15.33 25.11
CA ALA A 137 1.13 15.35 26.54
C ALA A 137 -0.20 15.51 27.28
N CYS A 138 -0.57 14.55 28.10
CA CYS A 138 -1.67 14.69 29.05
C CYS A 138 -1.05 14.86 30.44
N CYS A 139 -1.15 16.07 30.99
CA CYS A 139 -0.99 16.24 32.43
C CYS A 139 -2.31 15.83 33.08
N LYS A 140 -2.27 14.96 34.10
CA LYS A 140 -3.31 14.97 35.12
C LYS A 140 -3.13 16.23 35.97
#